data_AF-A0A8H3X0R8-F1
#
_entry.id   AF-A0A8H3X0R8-F1
#
_cell.length_a   1.000
_cell.length_b   1.000
_cell.length_c   1.000
_cell.angle_alpha   90.00
_cell.angle_beta   90.00
_cell.angle_gamma   90.00
#
_symmetry.space_group_name_H-M   'P 1'
#
loop_
_entity.id
_entity.type
_entity.pdbx_description
1 polymer ?
#
loop_
_entity_poly.entity_id
_entity_poly.type
_entity_poly.pdbx_seq_one_letter_code
_entity_poly.pdbx_strand_id
1 'polypeptide(L)'
;MTDIDSDGFVLLARESDGTENEVHIRFKNRLKSYEQVRPVLTEMAKEAEEALSLPSTRPPPMPSENFTNTHTPFNPPESTNFLVVLTLIVFCAVLAYYPSPAPEVIKTLRSIFGQEFPRGIVLFLVGCHIIETLIVIFVLAKRGENDLMTWVLWIGTTMLVGQCWHLWIPKNKRFSE
;
A
#
# COMPACT_ATOMS: atom_id res chain seq x y z
N MET A 1 15.96 12.01 31.59
CA MET A 1 16.67 11.13 30.63
C MET A 1 17.82 11.93 30.08
N THR A 2 19.04 11.41 30.21
CA THR A 2 20.28 12.13 29.88
C THR A 2 20.94 11.62 28.61
N ASP A 3 20.93 10.30 28.39
CA ASP A 3 21.52 9.69 27.20
C ASP A 3 20.79 8.39 26.80
N ILE A 4 20.93 7.99 25.53
CA ILE A 4 20.37 6.76 24.97
C ILE A 4 21.34 6.14 23.96
N ASP A 5 21.65 4.86 24.16
CA ASP A 5 22.53 4.09 23.30
C ASP A 5 21.81 2.86 22.72
N SER A 6 22.55 1.99 22.03
CA SER A 6 21.97 0.77 21.45
C SER A 6 21.56 -0.28 22.49
N ASP A 7 22.07 -0.18 23.71
CA ASP A 7 21.96 -1.18 24.76
C ASP A 7 21.04 -0.74 25.91
N GLY A 8 20.67 0.54 26.01
CA GLY A 8 19.82 1.09 27.05
C GLY A 8 19.69 2.62 27.02
N PHE A 9 19.18 3.17 28.11
CA PHE A 9 19.10 4.61 28.33
C PHE A 9 19.39 4.99 29.78
N VAL A 10 19.95 6.18 29.97
CA VAL A 10 20.36 6.69 31.27
C VAL A 10 19.33 7.69 31.79
N LEU A 11 18.92 7.49 33.04
CA LEU A 11 18.05 8.39 33.79
C LEU A 11 18.82 8.98 34.95
N LEU A 12 18.58 10.27 35.22
CA LEU A 12 18.92 10.87 36.49
C LEU A 12 17.73 10.66 37.43
N ALA A 13 17.92 9.84 38.47
CA ALA A 13 16.98 9.68 39.55
C ALA A 13 17.40 10.58 40.70
N ARG A 14 16.53 11.49 41.11
CA ARG A 14 16.73 12.28 42.33
C ARG A 14 16.06 11.55 43.50
N GLU A 15 16.84 11.17 44.49
CA GLU A 15 16.32 10.58 45.72
C GLU A 15 15.73 11.67 46.65
N SER A 16 14.93 11.24 47.63
CA SER A 16 14.26 12.11 48.59
C SER A 16 15.23 12.90 49.49
N ASP A 17 16.52 12.55 49.48
CA ASP A 17 17.60 13.23 50.17
C ASP A 17 18.29 14.33 49.33
N GLY A 18 17.86 14.51 48.08
CA GLY A 18 18.41 15.51 47.15
C GLY A 18 19.65 15.06 46.39
N THR A 19 20.10 13.81 46.55
CA THR A 19 21.19 13.24 45.75
C THR A 19 20.68 12.85 44.35
N GLU A 20 21.50 13.10 43.33
CA GLU A 20 21.20 12.72 41.95
C GLU A 20 22.06 11.51 41.57
N ASN A 21 21.40 10.40 41.27
CA ASN A 21 22.04 9.15 40.87
C ASN A 21 21.73 8.86 39.39
N GLU A 22 22.76 8.52 38.62
CA GLU A 22 22.61 8.05 37.25
C GLU A 22 22.28 6.55 37.24
N VAL A 23 21.12 6.21 36.70
CA VAL A 23 20.64 4.84 36.56
C VAL A 23 20.58 4.47 35.09
N HIS A 24 21.34 3.45 34.71
CA HIS A 24 21.33 2.90 33.36
C HIS A 24 20.35 1.75 33.25
N ILE A 25 19.29 1.92 32.45
CA ILE A 25 18.26 0.89 32.19
C ILE A 25 18.55 0.25 30.84
N ARG A 26 18.86 -1.05 30.85
CA ARG A 26 19.17 -1.81 29.63
C ARG A 26 17.92 -2.24 28.88
N PHE A 27 17.99 -2.22 27.56
CA PHE A 27 16.99 -2.83 26.70
C PHE A 27 17.09 -4.36 26.76
N LYS A 28 15.94 -5.04 26.63
CA LYS A 28 15.87 -6.51 26.58
C LYS A 28 16.63 -7.08 25.38
N ASN A 29 16.62 -6.35 24.25
CA ASN A 29 17.36 -6.67 23.04
C ASN A 29 18.12 -5.43 22.57
N ARG A 30 19.34 -5.62 22.08
CA ARG A 30 20.14 -4.55 21.48
C ARG A 30 19.44 -3.97 20.24
N LEU A 31 19.28 -2.65 20.22
CA LEU A 31 18.65 -1.94 19.11
C LEU A 31 19.59 -1.88 17.91
N LYS A 32 19.07 -2.20 16.72
CA LYS A 32 19.83 -2.20 15.46
C LYS A 32 19.70 -0.88 14.70
N SER A 33 18.64 -0.11 14.96
CA SER A 33 18.39 1.18 14.34
C SER A 33 17.64 2.13 15.27
N TYR A 34 17.79 3.44 15.04
CA TYR A 34 17.13 4.48 15.80
C TYR A 34 15.58 4.40 15.72
N GLU A 35 15.04 3.88 14.62
CA GLU A 35 13.60 3.67 14.43
C GLU A 35 12.99 2.68 15.44
N GLN A 36 13.81 1.78 16.01
CA GLN A 36 13.37 0.78 16.99
C GLN A 36 13.30 1.33 18.42
N VAL A 37 13.89 2.51 18.69
CA VAL A 37 13.93 3.11 20.03
C VAL A 37 12.54 3.42 20.56
N ARG A 38 11.72 4.11 19.75
CA ARG A 38 10.37 4.55 20.16
C ARG A 38 9.40 3.39 20.47
N PRO A 39 9.27 2.35 19.63
CA PRO A 39 8.37 1.23 19.95
C PRO A 39 8.84 0.46 21.19
N VAL A 40 10.16 0.25 21.36
CA VAL A 40 10.71 -0.44 22.52
C VAL A 40 10.47 0.34 23.81
N LEU A 41 10.69 1.65 23.82
CA LEU A 41 10.35 2.50 24.97
C LEU A 41 8.85 2.50 25.28
N THR A 42 7.99 2.41 24.26
CA THR A 42 6.54 2.34 24.44
C THR A 42 6.11 1.01 25.06
N GLU A 43 6.73 -0.10 24.65
CA GLU A 43 6.50 -1.43 25.22
C GLU A 43 7.01 -1.51 26.67
N MET A 44 8.20 -0.97 26.95
CA MET A 44 8.74 -0.88 28.32
C MET A 44 7.86 -0.03 29.23
N ALA A 45 7.30 1.08 28.73
CA ALA A 45 6.35 1.88 29.48
C ALA A 45 5.06 1.09 29.78
N LYS A 46 4.56 0.29 28.83
CA LYS A 46 3.41 -0.59 29.04
C LYS A 46 3.69 -1.63 30.13
N GLU A 47 4.83 -2.32 30.06
CA GLU A 47 5.24 -3.32 31.05
C GLU A 47 5.36 -2.70 32.46
N ALA A 48 5.93 -1.49 32.54
CA ALA A 48 6.04 -0.76 33.81
C ALA A 48 4.68 -0.32 34.37
N GLU A 49 3.75 0.19 33.53
CA GLU A 49 2.40 0.55 33.95
C GLU A 49 1.62 -0.67 34.45
N GLU A 50 1.73 -1.82 33.77
CA GLU A 50 1.10 -3.08 34.17
C GLU A 50 1.67 -3.62 35.49
N ALA A 51 2.99 -3.57 35.66
CA ALA A 51 3.65 -3.99 36.89
C ALA A 51 3.32 -3.09 38.10
N LEU A 52 3.17 -1.78 37.85
CA LEU A 52 2.87 -0.78 38.88
C LEU A 52 1.36 -0.51 39.06
N SER A 53 0.50 -1.19 38.30
CA SER A 53 -0.96 -0.97 38.28
C SER A 53 -1.36 0.50 38.08
N LEU A 54 -0.59 1.24 37.28
CA LEU A 54 -0.84 2.66 37.02
C LEU A 54 -1.89 2.83 35.91
N PRO A 55 -2.75 3.87 35.99
CA PRO A 55 -3.66 4.19 34.90
C PRO A 55 -2.87 4.60 33.65
N SER A 56 -3.31 4.13 32.48
CA SER A 56 -2.61 4.36 31.21
C SER A 56 -2.46 5.85 30.91
N THR A 57 -1.22 6.32 30.87
CA THR A 57 -0.85 7.69 30.46
C THR A 57 -0.32 7.75 29.03
N ARG A 58 -0.43 6.63 28.31
CA ARG A 58 0.14 6.46 26.98
C ARG A 58 -0.43 7.46 25.97
N PRO A 59 0.41 8.10 25.14
CA PRO A 59 -0.07 8.78 23.94
C PRO A 59 -0.80 7.76 23.05
N PRO A 60 -1.84 8.18 22.30
CA PRO A 60 -2.55 7.29 21.39
C PRO A 60 -1.55 6.60 20.47
N PRO A 61 -1.74 5.30 20.14
CA PRO A 61 -0.85 4.59 19.26
C PRO A 61 -0.76 5.37 17.94
N MET A 62 0.41 5.98 17.70
CA MET A 62 0.78 6.35 16.34
C MET A 62 0.67 5.06 15.53
N PRO A 63 0.07 5.09 14.33
CA PRO A 63 -0.04 3.90 13.50
C PRO A 63 1.35 3.29 13.40
N SER A 64 1.52 2.12 14.00
CA SER A 64 2.76 1.39 13.93
C SER A 64 2.98 1.09 12.46
N GLU A 65 4.02 1.68 11.88
CA GLU A 65 4.67 1.09 10.72
C GLU A 65 5.17 -0.27 11.19
N ASN A 66 4.30 -1.27 11.10
CA ASN A 66 4.65 -2.66 11.31
C ASN A 66 5.71 -3.02 10.28
N PHE A 67 6.97 -2.93 10.70
CA PHE A 67 8.18 -3.33 9.98
C PHE A 67 8.30 -4.86 9.80
N THR A 68 7.20 -5.55 9.48
CA THR A 68 7.23 -7.01 9.26
C THR A 68 6.51 -7.50 8.02
N ASN A 69 5.88 -6.63 7.22
CA ASN A 69 5.59 -6.92 5.81
C ASN A 69 5.41 -5.56 5.11
N THR A 70 6.19 -5.26 4.08
CA THR A 70 5.95 -4.18 3.10
C THR A 70 4.72 -4.53 2.23
N HIS A 71 3.68 -5.05 2.86
CA HIS A 71 2.44 -5.40 2.20
C HIS A 71 1.91 -4.15 1.51
N THR A 72 1.69 -4.25 0.20
CA THR A 72 1.16 -3.18 -0.63
C THR A 72 -0.34 -3.37 -0.73
N PRO A 73 -1.15 -2.85 0.22
CA PRO A 73 -2.58 -3.07 0.26
C PRO A 73 -3.20 -2.72 -1.09
N PHE A 74 -3.83 -3.73 -1.70
CA PHE A 74 -4.58 -3.60 -2.93
C PHE A 74 -5.76 -2.67 -2.72
N ASN A 75 -5.88 -1.68 -3.60
CA ASN A 75 -7.04 -0.80 -3.66
C ASN A 75 -7.83 -1.16 -4.90
N PRO A 76 -9.03 -1.74 -4.77
CA PRO A 76 -9.85 -2.00 -5.93
C PRO A 76 -10.24 -0.66 -6.58
N PRO A 77 -10.33 -0.61 -7.92
CA PRO A 77 -10.99 0.49 -8.62
C PRO A 77 -12.41 0.66 -8.08
N GLU A 78 -12.90 1.90 -8.11
CA GLU A 78 -14.33 2.14 -7.93
C GLU A 78 -15.11 1.31 -8.96
N SER A 79 -16.17 0.62 -8.49
CA SER A 79 -16.95 -0.30 -9.33
C SER A 79 -17.53 0.38 -10.58
N THR A 80 -17.93 1.64 -10.46
CA THR A 80 -18.42 2.46 -11.58
C THR A 80 -17.34 2.63 -12.65
N ASN A 81 -16.13 3.06 -12.25
CA ASN A 81 -15.01 3.27 -13.17
C ASN A 81 -14.57 1.96 -13.83
N PHE A 82 -14.53 0.87 -13.05
CA PHE A 82 -14.26 -0.47 -13.56
C PHE A 82 -15.23 -0.86 -14.68
N LEU A 83 -16.54 -0.73 -14.43
CA LEU A 83 -17.57 -1.11 -15.40
C LEU A 83 -17.55 -0.24 -16.66
N VAL A 84 -17.34 1.06 -16.52
CA VAL A 84 -17.29 1.99 -17.66
C VAL A 84 -16.09 1.66 -18.55
N VAL A 85 -14.90 1.51 -17.99
CA VAL A 85 -13.69 1.20 -18.75
C VAL A 85 -13.79 -0.16 -19.42
N LEU A 86 -14.24 -1.18 -18.67
CA LEU A 86 -14.42 -2.53 -19.23
C LEU A 86 -15.44 -2.53 -20.37
N THR A 87 -16.57 -1.85 -20.21
CA THR A 87 -17.61 -1.75 -21.24
C THR A 87 -17.07 -1.06 -22.49
N LEU A 88 -16.28 0.01 -22.33
CA LEU A 88 -15.66 0.71 -23.45
C LEU A 88 -14.66 -0.19 -24.20
N ILE A 89 -13.79 -0.90 -23.49
CA ILE A 89 -12.82 -1.82 -24.08
C ILE A 89 -13.55 -2.93 -24.85
N VAL A 90 -14.57 -3.54 -24.25
CA VAL A 90 -15.37 -4.61 -24.88
C VAL A 90 -16.10 -4.06 -26.11
N PHE A 91 -16.70 -2.88 -26.03
CA PHE A 91 -17.36 -2.23 -27.15
C PHE A 91 -16.41 -2.02 -28.33
N CYS A 92 -15.24 -1.43 -28.09
CA CYS A 92 -14.24 -1.22 -29.13
C CYS A 92 -13.71 -2.53 -29.70
N ALA A 93 -13.48 -3.55 -28.86
CA ALA A 93 -13.02 -4.87 -29.28
C ALA A 93 -14.06 -5.59 -30.15
N VAL A 94 -15.34 -5.51 -29.80
CA VAL A 94 -16.44 -6.06 -30.60
C VAL A 94 -16.47 -5.37 -31.96
N LEU A 95 -16.45 -4.03 -32.02
CA LEU A 95 -16.43 -3.33 -33.30
C LEU A 95 -15.20 -3.68 -34.14
N ALA A 96 -14.02 -3.80 -33.54
CA ALA A 96 -12.78 -4.11 -34.24
C ALA A 96 -12.69 -5.57 -34.74
N TYR A 97 -13.17 -6.55 -33.96
CA TYR A 97 -12.81 -7.96 -34.14
C TYR A 97 -13.98 -8.94 -34.28
N TYR A 98 -15.24 -8.49 -34.20
CA TYR A 98 -16.38 -9.40 -34.36
C TYR A 98 -16.33 -10.12 -35.73
N PRO A 99 -16.41 -11.47 -35.76
CA PRO A 99 -16.24 -12.26 -36.98
C PRO A 99 -17.40 -12.07 -37.96
N SER A 100 -17.18 -12.44 -39.22
CA SER A 100 -18.24 -12.48 -40.23
C SER A 100 -18.95 -13.85 -40.20
N PRO A 101 -20.28 -13.93 -40.32
CA PRO A 101 -21.22 -12.81 -40.49
C PRO A 101 -21.52 -12.08 -39.17
N ALA A 102 -21.49 -10.75 -39.22
CA ALA A 102 -21.82 -9.90 -38.07
C ALA A 102 -23.34 -9.61 -38.01
N PRO A 103 -23.94 -9.49 -36.81
CA PRO A 103 -25.28 -8.95 -36.62
C PRO A 103 -25.44 -7.55 -37.22
N GLU A 104 -26.66 -7.19 -37.63
CA GLU A 104 -26.95 -5.88 -38.25
C GLU A 104 -26.51 -4.70 -37.38
N VAL A 105 -26.70 -4.78 -36.07
CA VAL A 105 -26.25 -3.74 -35.13
C VAL A 105 -24.74 -3.46 -35.27
N ILE A 106 -23.92 -4.51 -35.36
CA ILE A 106 -22.47 -4.37 -35.49
C ILE A 106 -22.11 -3.81 -36.87
N LYS A 107 -22.80 -4.25 -37.93
CA LYS A 107 -22.60 -3.69 -39.28
C LYS A 107 -22.92 -2.20 -39.31
N THR A 108 -24.05 -1.79 -38.74
CA THR A 108 -24.45 -0.38 -38.64
C THR A 108 -23.40 0.42 -37.88
N LEU A 109 -22.99 -0.05 -36.70
CA LEU A 109 -21.97 0.65 -35.92
C LEU A 109 -20.62 0.73 -36.65
N ARG A 110 -20.18 -0.34 -37.32
CA ARG A 110 -18.98 -0.31 -38.18
C ARG A 110 -19.09 0.66 -39.34
N SER A 111 -20.29 0.85 -39.90
CA SER A 111 -20.49 1.85 -40.98
C SER A 111 -20.35 3.28 -40.48
N ILE A 112 -20.62 3.54 -39.19
CA ILE A 112 -20.50 4.86 -38.55
C ILE A 112 -19.06 5.13 -38.13
N PHE A 113 -18.45 4.21 -37.37
CA PHE A 113 -17.16 4.42 -36.71
C PHE A 113 -15.96 3.89 -37.53
N GLY A 114 -16.19 3.01 -38.49
CA GLY A 114 -15.15 2.22 -39.14
C GLY A 114 -14.60 1.11 -38.23
N GLN A 115 -13.75 0.25 -38.80
CA GLN A 115 -13.10 -0.86 -38.07
C GLN A 115 -11.70 -0.49 -37.57
N GLU A 116 -10.95 0.30 -38.33
CA GLU A 116 -9.56 0.65 -38.01
C GLU A 116 -9.45 1.59 -36.80
N PHE A 117 -10.40 2.50 -36.61
CA PHE A 117 -10.39 3.42 -35.47
C PHE A 117 -10.57 2.69 -34.13
N PRO A 118 -11.63 1.86 -33.92
CA PRO A 118 -11.75 1.03 -32.72
C PRO A 118 -10.56 0.08 -32.52
N ARG A 119 -10.01 -0.47 -33.61
CA ARG A 119 -8.83 -1.34 -33.56
C ARG A 119 -7.61 -0.59 -33.03
N GLY A 120 -7.37 0.63 -33.49
CA GLY A 120 -6.30 1.50 -33.00
C GLY A 120 -6.44 1.80 -31.52
N ILE A 121 -7.66 2.10 -31.05
CA ILE A 121 -7.97 2.30 -29.63
C ILE A 121 -7.62 1.06 -28.80
N VAL A 122 -8.06 -0.12 -29.24
CA VAL A 122 -7.79 -1.37 -28.51
C VAL A 122 -6.29 -1.63 -28.43
N LEU A 123 -5.55 -1.49 -29.54
CA LEU A 123 -4.10 -1.70 -29.54
C LEU A 123 -3.36 -0.71 -28.64
N PHE A 124 -3.79 0.56 -28.65
CA PHE A 124 -3.24 1.59 -27.76
C PHE A 124 -3.49 1.25 -26.29
N LEU A 125 -4.72 0.94 -25.92
CA LEU A 125 -5.09 0.60 -24.54
C LEU A 125 -4.35 -0.65 -24.05
N VAL A 126 -4.28 -1.71 -24.85
CA VAL A 126 -3.50 -2.91 -24.53
C VAL A 126 -2.03 -2.56 -24.31
N GLY A 127 -1.45 -1.71 -25.17
CA GLY A 127 -0.08 -1.23 -25.01
C GLY A 127 0.14 -0.50 -23.69
N CYS A 128 -0.75 0.43 -23.35
CA CYS A 128 -0.72 1.14 -22.07
C CYS A 128 -0.82 0.18 -20.88
N HIS A 129 -1.77 -0.77 -20.90
CA HIS A 129 -1.96 -1.72 -19.80
C HIS A 129 -0.75 -2.64 -19.60
N ILE A 130 -0.07 -3.05 -20.68
CA ILE A 130 1.18 -3.81 -20.58
C ILE A 130 2.25 -2.97 -19.87
N ILE A 131 2.45 -1.72 -20.28
CA ILE A 131 3.44 -0.83 -19.66
C ILE A 131 3.13 -0.61 -18.18
N GLU A 132 1.88 -0.31 -17.85
CA GLU A 132 1.45 -0.13 -16.46
C GLU A 132 1.65 -1.39 -15.62
N THR A 133 1.35 -2.56 -16.17
CA THR A 133 1.54 -3.85 -15.50
C THR A 133 3.02 -4.11 -15.22
N LEU A 134 3.92 -3.76 -16.15
CA LEU A 134 5.36 -3.86 -15.93
C LEU A 134 5.83 -2.90 -14.81
N ILE A 135 5.28 -1.69 -14.74
CA ILE A 135 5.55 -0.75 -13.65
C ILE A 135 5.11 -1.33 -12.31
N VAL A 136 3.91 -1.92 -12.25
CA VAL A 136 3.38 -2.58 -11.04
C VAL A 136 4.31 -3.71 -10.59
N ILE A 137 4.70 -4.60 -11.49
CA ILE A 137 5.63 -5.71 -11.21
C ILE A 137 6.95 -5.16 -10.63
N PHE A 138 7.52 -4.14 -11.26
CA PHE A 138 8.75 -3.51 -10.79
C PHE A 138 8.60 -2.90 -9.39
N VAL A 139 7.49 -2.20 -9.14
CA VAL A 139 7.21 -1.57 -7.83
C VAL A 139 7.00 -2.62 -6.73
N LEU A 140 6.23 -3.68 -6.99
CA LEU A 140 6.01 -4.76 -6.03
C LEU A 140 7.32 -5.51 -5.70
N ALA A 141 8.13 -5.81 -6.73
CA ALA A 141 9.46 -6.40 -6.54
C ALA A 141 10.38 -5.51 -5.71
N LYS A 142 10.43 -4.20 -6.03
CA LYS A 142 11.26 -3.23 -5.30
C LYS A 142 10.82 -3.06 -3.83
N ARG A 143 9.52 -3.22 -3.54
CA ARG A 143 8.98 -3.18 -2.18
C ARG A 143 9.19 -4.49 -1.42
N GLY A 144 9.64 -5.56 -2.08
CA GLY A 144 9.79 -6.88 -1.46
C GLY A 144 8.45 -7.51 -1.09
N GLU A 145 7.39 -7.25 -1.87
CA GLU A 145 6.09 -7.88 -1.67
C GLU A 145 6.20 -9.39 -1.91
N ASN A 146 5.82 -10.19 -0.91
CA ASN A 146 5.90 -11.66 -0.97
C ASN A 146 4.50 -12.31 -1.02
N ASP A 147 3.42 -11.56 -0.81
CA ASP A 147 2.07 -12.10 -0.88
C ASP A 147 1.58 -12.27 -2.33
N LEU A 148 1.48 -13.53 -2.77
CA LEU A 148 1.03 -13.87 -4.12
C LEU A 148 -0.37 -13.32 -4.44
N MET A 149 -1.26 -13.24 -3.46
CA MET A 149 -2.61 -12.70 -3.69
C MET A 149 -2.54 -11.22 -4.09
N THR A 150 -1.73 -10.43 -3.39
CA THR A 150 -1.46 -9.03 -3.71
C THR A 150 -0.88 -8.85 -5.12
N TRP A 151 0.05 -9.72 -5.53
CA TRP A 151 0.57 -9.75 -6.89
C TRP A 151 -0.53 -9.98 -7.93
N VAL A 152 -1.36 -11.01 -7.72
CA VAL A 152 -2.45 -11.36 -8.64
C VAL A 152 -3.47 -10.23 -8.75
N LEU A 153 -3.86 -9.62 -7.63
CA LEU A 153 -4.83 -8.53 -7.62
C LEU A 153 -4.31 -7.31 -8.36
N TRP A 154 -3.10 -6.84 -8.05
CA TRP A 154 -2.52 -5.68 -8.72
C TRP A 154 -2.29 -5.92 -10.21
N ILE A 155 -1.67 -7.04 -10.59
CA ILE A 155 -1.42 -7.36 -12.00
C ILE A 155 -2.73 -7.54 -12.76
N GLY A 156 -3.66 -8.34 -12.23
CA GLY A 156 -4.92 -8.65 -12.88
C GLY A 156 -5.78 -7.40 -13.09
N THR A 157 -5.89 -6.55 -12.06
CA THR A 157 -6.67 -5.32 -12.16
C THR A 157 -6.02 -4.29 -13.07
N THR A 158 -4.70 -4.07 -12.98
CA THR A 158 -4.01 -3.14 -13.89
C THR A 158 -4.10 -3.60 -15.34
N MET A 159 -3.99 -4.90 -15.61
CA MET A 159 -4.10 -5.43 -16.97
C MET A 159 -5.51 -5.27 -17.55
N LEU A 160 -6.56 -5.33 -16.72
CA LEU A 160 -7.95 -5.21 -17.19
C LEU A 160 -8.43 -3.77 -17.33
N VAL A 161 -8.01 -2.88 -16.44
CA VAL A 161 -8.64 -1.56 -16.28
C VAL A 161 -7.66 -0.42 -16.60
N GLY A 162 -6.35 -0.67 -16.44
CA GLY A 162 -5.36 0.39 -16.25
C GLY A 162 -5.63 1.12 -14.92
N GLN A 163 -4.60 1.49 -14.16
CA GLN A 163 -4.65 2.32 -12.92
C GLN A 163 -3.41 2.11 -12.04
N CYS A 164 -2.20 2.00 -12.60
CA CYS A 164 -1.00 1.84 -11.79
C CYS A 164 -0.77 2.99 -10.76
N TRP A 165 -1.41 4.16 -10.96
CA TRP A 165 -1.33 5.30 -10.03
C TRP A 165 -1.89 5.00 -8.63
N HIS A 166 -2.82 4.06 -8.47
CA HIS A 166 -3.36 3.68 -7.16
C HIS A 166 -2.30 3.08 -6.22
N LEU A 167 -1.16 2.60 -6.75
CA LEU A 167 0.00 2.15 -5.96
C LEU A 167 0.69 3.26 -5.16
N TRP A 168 0.43 4.52 -5.52
CA TRP A 168 1.04 5.71 -4.94
C TRP A 168 0.12 6.45 -3.97
N ILE A 169 -1.16 6.07 -3.89
CA ILE A 169 -2.11 6.70 -2.97
C ILE A 169 -1.80 6.24 -1.53
N PRO A 170 -1.40 7.16 -0.63
CA PRO A 170 -1.10 6.80 0.75
C PRO A 170 -2.36 6.33 1.48
N LYS A 171 -2.19 5.42 2.46
CA LYS A 171 -3.30 4.72 3.14
C LYS A 171 -4.37 5.65 3.74
N ASN A 172 -3.97 6.85 4.15
CA ASN A 172 -4.82 7.85 4.80
C ASN A 172 -5.73 8.65 3.86
N LYS A 173 -5.57 8.54 2.53
CA LYS A 173 -6.40 9.23 1.54
C LYS A 173 -7.34 8.30 0.75
N ARG A 174 -7.49 7.05 1.19
CA ARG A 174 -8.14 5.97 0.40
C ARG A 174 -9.64 5.79 0.63
N PHE A 175 -10.21 6.45 1.65
CA PHE A 175 -11.62 6.30 2.05
C PHE A 175 -12.34 7.65 2.19
N SER A 176 -11.75 8.72 1.65
CA SER A 176 -12.27 10.09 1.76
C SER A 176 -12.94 10.61 0.49
N GLU A 177 -13.20 9.73 -0.48
CA GLU A 177 -13.94 10.03 -1.70
C GLU A 177 -15.08 9.02 -1.89
#